data_AF-A0A0Q0A5B2-F1
#
_entry.id   AF-A0A0Q0A5B2-F1
#
_cell.length_a   1.000
_cell.length_b   1.000
_cell.length_c   1.000
_cell.angle_alpha   90.00
_cell.angle_beta   90.00
_cell.angle_gamma   90.00
#
_symmetry.space_group_name_H-M   'P 1'
#
loop_
_entity.id
_entity.type
_entity.pdbx_description
1 polymer ?
#
loop_
_entity_poly.entity_id
_entity_poly.type
_entity_poly.pdbx_seq_one_letter_code
_entity_poly.pdbx_strand_id
1 'polypeptide(L)' 'MIASGGIHNLGDIQALLNAKAPGIIGAITGRAIYEGTLDVAEAQALCDREQR' A
#
# COMPACT_ATOMS: atom_id res chain seq x y z
N MET A 1 2.12 11.98 -6.80
CA MET A 1 0.98 11.18 -7.28
C MET A 1 0.58 10.20 -6.18
N ILE A 2 -0.72 9.97 -6.00
CA ILE A 2 -1.23 9.00 -5.03
C ILE A 2 -1.87 7.86 -5.83
N ALA A 3 -1.49 6.61 -5.54
CA ALA A 3 -2.14 5.45 -6.13
C ALA A 3 -3.54 5.29 -5.53
N SER A 4 -4.55 5.15 -6.37
CA SER A 4 -5.96 5.13 -5.95
C SER A 4 -6.67 3.94 -6.60
N GLY A 5 -7.17 3.01 -5.78
CA GLY A 5 -7.94 1.85 -6.21
C GLY A 5 -7.09 0.59 -6.45
N GLY A 6 -7.69 -0.57 -6.20
CA GLY A 6 -7.06 -1.87 -6.48
C GLY A 6 -6.16 -2.44 -5.37
N ILE A 7 -6.03 -1.78 -4.21
CA ILE A 7 -5.31 -2.34 -3.07
C ILE A 7 -6.24 -3.23 -2.26
N HIS A 8 -5.93 -4.52 -2.24
CA HIS A 8 -6.73 -5.57 -1.61
C HIS A 8 -5.99 -6.23 -0.44
N ASN A 9 -4.66 -6.30 -0.49
CA ASN A 9 -3.82 -6.92 0.54
C ASN A 9 -2.39 -6.36 0.55
N LEU A 10 -1.56 -6.83 1.47
CA LEU A 10 -0.15 -6.44 1.62
C LEU A 10 0.69 -6.66 0.35
N GLY A 11 0.36 -7.66 -0.47
CA GLY A 11 1.04 -7.93 -1.73
C GLY A 11 0.90 -6.80 -2.75
N ASP A 12 -0.27 -6.14 -2.79
CA ASP A 12 -0.50 -4.98 -3.67
C ASP A 12 0.38 -3.78 -3.24
N ILE A 13 0.59 -3.61 -1.93
CA ILE A 13 1.48 -2.58 -1.38
C ILE A 13 2.93 -2.89 -1.76
N GLN A 14 3.36 -4.14 -1.59
CA GLN A 14 4.69 -4.56 -1.99
C GLN A 14 4.92 -4.36 -3.50
N ALA A 15 3.93 -4.68 -4.34
CA ALA A 15 4.01 -4.45 -5.78
C ALA A 15 4.16 -2.96 -6.11
N LEU A 16 3.41 -2.09 -5.43
CA LEU A 16 3.53 -0.63 -5.57
C LEU A 16 4.91 -0.11 -5.17
N LEU A 17 5.46 -0.59 -4.06
CA LEU A 17 6.81 -0.24 -3.60
C LEU A 17 7.87 -0.75 -4.62
N ASN A 18 7.73 -1.98 -5.09
CA ASN A 18 8.65 -2.61 -6.04
C ASN A 18 8.61 -1.97 -7.43
N ALA A 19 7.44 -1.45 -7.85
CA ALA A 19 7.32 -0.76 -9.12
C ALA A 19 8.22 0.48 -9.19
N LYS A 20 8.64 1.03 -8.03
CA LYS A 20 9.47 2.25 -7.90
C LYS A 20 9.00 3.37 -8.84
N ALA A 21 7.69 3.45 -9.03
CA ALA A 21 7.10 4.33 -10.01
C ALA A 21 7.43 5.77 -9.60
N PRO A 22 8.17 6.53 -10.43
CA PRO A 22 8.64 7.84 -10.06
C PRO A 22 7.45 8.75 -9.75
N GLY A 23 7.47 9.34 -8.56
CA GLY A 23 6.46 10.30 -8.12
C GLY A 23 5.22 9.72 -7.47
N ILE A 24 5.11 8.40 -7.21
CA ILE A 24 4.11 7.88 -6.28
C ILE A 24 4.57 8.16 -4.84
N ILE A 25 3.76 8.89 -4.07
CA ILE A 25 4.08 9.32 -2.69
C ILE A 25 3.17 8.68 -1.64
N GLY A 26 2.26 7.80 -2.06
CA GLY A 26 1.31 7.13 -1.18
C GLY A 26 0.23 6.42 -1.96
N ALA A 27 -0.63 5.71 -1.22
CA ALA A 27 -1.78 5.01 -1.79
C ALA A 27 -3.03 5.18 -0.90
N ILE A 28 -4.21 5.17 -1.53
CA ILE A 28 -5.51 5.21 -0.84
C ILE A 28 -6.17 3.84 -0.97
N THR A 29 -6.50 3.26 0.17
CA THR A 29 -7.26 2.01 0.30
C THR A 29 -8.50 2.24 1.15
N GLY A 30 -9.58 1.50 0.85
CA GLY A 30 -10.86 1.63 1.52
C GLY A 30 -11.44 0.26 1.84
N ARG A 31 -12.12 -0.34 0.86
CA ARG A 31 -12.86 -1.60 1.04
C ARG A 31 -12.04 -2.70 1.72
N ALA A 32 -10.76 -2.83 1.39
CA ALA A 32 -9.88 -3.84 1.98
C ALA A 32 -9.70 -3.71 3.50
N ILE A 33 -9.77 -2.50 4.05
CA ILE A 33 -9.73 -2.26 5.50
C ILE A 33 -11.03 -2.73 6.15
N TYR A 34 -12.17 -2.45 5.52
CA TYR A 34 -13.49 -2.83 6.03
C TYR A 34 -13.76 -4.34 5.89
N GLU A 35 -13.21 -4.98 4.86
CA GLU A 35 -13.32 -6.43 4.63
C GLU A 35 -12.26 -7.23 5.41
N GLY A 36 -11.30 -6.56 6.07
CA GLY A 36 -10.24 -7.19 6.85
C GLY A 36 -9.18 -7.91 5.99
N THR A 37 -9.17 -7.67 4.68
CA THR A 37 -8.18 -8.25 3.75
C THR A 37 -6.86 -7.50 3.76
N LEU A 38 -6.83 -6.32 4.37
CA LEU A 38 -5.64 -5.52 4.60
C LEU A 38 -5.64 -4.93 6.02
N ASP A 39 -4.61 -5.24 6.78
CA ASP A 39 -4.33 -4.57 8.06
C ASP A 39 -3.52 -3.29 7.82
N VAL A 40 -4.02 -2.17 8.36
CA VAL A 40 -3.38 -0.84 8.18
C VAL A 40 -2.03 -0.77 8.89
N ALA A 41 -1.91 -1.38 10.06
CA ALA A 41 -0.68 -1.31 10.85
C ALA A 41 0.44 -2.12 10.19
N GLU A 42 0.13 -3.32 9.69
CA GLU A 42 1.09 -4.13 8.93
C GLU A 42 1.50 -3.44 7.62
N ALA A 43 0.53 -2.86 6.91
CA ALA A 43 0.78 -2.08 5.69
C ALA A 43 1.73 -0.90 5.91
N GLN A 44 1.50 -0.14 6.99
CA GLN A 44 2.34 1.00 7.35
C GLN A 44 3.75 0.54 7.74
N ALA A 45 3.85 -0.51 8.56
CA ALA A 45 5.14 -1.07 8.97
C ALA A 45 5.97 -1.56 7.77
N LEU A 46 5.32 -2.12 6.74
CA LEU A 46 5.98 -2.48 5.49
C LEU A 46 6.53 -1.26 4.76
N CYS A 47 5.70 -0.21 4.61
CA CYS A 47 6.12 1.04 3.96
C CYS A 47 7.30 1.69 4.69
N ASP A 48 7.26 1.76 6.01
CA ASP A 48 8.31 2.37 6.83
C ASP A 48 9.64 1.61 6.73
N ARG A 49 9.59 0.28 6.59
CA ARG A 49 10.79 -0.55 6.41
C ARG A 49 11.47 -0.34 5.06
N GLU A 50 10.69 -0.20 4.00
CA GLU A 50 11.19 -0.07 2.61
C GLU A 50 11.61 1.37 2.25
N GLN A 51 11.21 2.35 3.06
CA GLN A 51 11.64 3.76 2.92
C GLN A 51 13.00 4.07 3.58
N ARG A 52 13.64 3.08 4.20
CA ARG A 52 14.91 3.22 4.92
C ARG A 52 16.13 2.97 4.05
#